data_AF-A0A370P639-F1
#
_entry.id   AF-A0A370P639-F1
#
_cell.length_a   1.000
_cell.length_b   1.000
_cell.length_c   1.000
_cell.angle_alpha   90.00
_cell.angle_beta   90.00
_cell.angle_gamma   90.00
#
_symmetry.space_group_name_H-M   'P 1'
#
loop_
_entity.id
_entity.type
_entity.pdbx_description
1 polymer ?
#
loop_
_entity_poly.entity_id
_entity_poly.type
_entity_poly.pdbx_seq_one_letter_code
_entity_poly.pdbx_strand_id
1 'polypeptide(L)'
;MVYGLCSFYAGYLTNKDGRPVIIPLDTQRQVFEYNASFADGPSPLTDQAWGELFPVQAGFFRHPIISPERAAFSIFHQLHCLNSMRQAYWSLISVATSPDETLLEQSMDDMIAPRHFSHCTDILRQSLMCRPDLTVETLTPEGGVTGFGTEHECQDWDQLMSWMARWESYGQTQAYNRSEHDHHRHQ
;
A
#
# COMPACT_ATOMS: atom_id res chain seq x y z
N MET A 1 -11.13 -36.73 -12.88
CA MET A 1 -11.02 -35.25 -12.83
C MET A 1 -10.20 -34.90 -11.61
N VAL A 2 -8.96 -34.48 -11.80
CA VAL A 2 -8.12 -34.01 -10.70
C VAL A 2 -8.58 -32.59 -10.39
N TYR A 3 -9.08 -32.35 -9.18
CA TYR A 3 -9.25 -30.99 -8.66
C TYR A 3 -7.84 -30.42 -8.44
N GLY A 4 -7.28 -29.82 -9.49
CA GLY A 4 -6.07 -29.04 -9.38
C GLY A 4 -6.43 -27.77 -8.62
N LEU A 5 -6.01 -27.69 -7.36
CA LEU A 5 -5.83 -26.43 -6.65
C LEU A 5 -4.81 -25.62 -7.45
N CYS A 6 -5.31 -24.85 -8.43
CA CYS A 6 -4.55 -23.75 -9.01
C CYS A 6 -4.44 -22.71 -7.89
N SER A 7 -3.41 -22.85 -7.05
CA SER A 7 -2.89 -21.73 -6.29
C SER A 7 -2.50 -20.68 -7.32
N PHE A 8 -3.37 -19.69 -7.52
CA PHE A 8 -3.04 -18.49 -8.25
C PHE A 8 -1.87 -17.87 -7.50
N TYR A 9 -0.70 -17.93 -8.11
CA TYR A 9 0.53 -17.50 -7.48
C TYR A 9 0.45 -16.01 -7.18
N ALA A 10 0.17 -15.69 -5.93
CA ALA A 10 0.60 -14.45 -5.31
C ALA A 10 2.07 -14.26 -5.69
N GLY A 11 2.36 -13.20 -6.46
CA GLY A 11 3.60 -13.10 -7.22
C GLY A 11 4.84 -13.55 -6.44
N TYR A 12 5.57 -14.50 -7.01
CA TYR A 12 6.65 -15.18 -6.34
C TYR A 12 7.74 -14.22 -5.88
N LEU A 13 8.07 -14.28 -4.60
CA LEU A 13 9.35 -13.79 -4.13
C LEU A 13 10.42 -14.80 -4.60
N THR A 14 11.52 -14.31 -5.14
CA THR A 14 12.70 -15.13 -5.40
C THR A 14 13.80 -14.74 -4.43
N ASN A 15 14.54 -15.72 -3.93
CA ASN A 15 15.77 -15.43 -3.19
C ASN A 15 16.88 -14.96 -4.15
N LYS A 16 18.03 -14.60 -3.58
CA LYS A 16 19.23 -14.20 -4.35
C LYS A 16 19.70 -15.23 -5.39
N ASP A 17 19.32 -16.50 -5.26
CA ASP A 17 19.68 -17.59 -6.16
C ASP A 17 18.56 -17.89 -7.19
N GLY A 18 17.54 -17.04 -7.27
CA GLY A 18 16.40 -17.18 -8.19
C GLY A 18 15.39 -18.26 -7.78
N ARG A 19 15.49 -18.82 -6.56
CA ARG A 19 14.57 -19.85 -6.08
C ARG A 19 13.32 -19.20 -5.48
N PRO A 20 12.11 -19.73 -5.79
CA PRO A 20 10.89 -19.28 -5.16
C PRO A 20 10.98 -19.37 -3.63
N VAL A 21 10.61 -18.29 -2.95
CA VAL A 21 10.36 -18.24 -1.52
C VAL A 21 8.90 -17.95 -1.31
N ILE A 22 8.25 -18.77 -0.49
CA ILE A 22 6.86 -18.59 -0.11
C ILE A 22 6.87 -17.95 1.26
N ILE A 23 6.24 -16.79 1.38
CA ILE A 23 5.80 -16.29 2.69
C ILE A 23 4.45 -16.97 2.94
N PRO A 24 4.31 -17.74 4.02
CA PRO A 24 3.07 -18.44 4.32
C PRO A 24 2.05 -17.43 4.83
N LEU A 25 1.37 -16.76 3.91
CA LEU A 25 0.21 -15.93 4.18
C LEU A 25 -1.02 -16.75 3.78
N ASP A 26 -1.95 -16.87 4.70
CA ASP A 26 -3.25 -17.42 4.35
C ASP A 26 -4.02 -16.44 3.45
N THR A 27 -5.00 -17.00 2.76
CA THR A 27 -5.94 -16.23 1.96
C THR A 27 -7.27 -16.16 2.69
N GLN A 28 -7.88 -14.98 2.72
CA GLN A 28 -9.14 -14.70 3.40
C GLN A 28 -10.14 -14.06 2.45
N ARG A 29 -11.42 -14.29 2.73
CA ARG A 29 -12.51 -13.62 2.04
C ARG A 29 -12.83 -12.30 2.71
N GLN A 30 -12.94 -11.25 1.93
CA GLN A 30 -13.26 -9.92 2.43
C GLN A 30 -14.29 -9.25 1.53
N VAL A 31 -15.38 -8.76 2.11
CA VAL A 31 -16.27 -7.84 1.41
C VAL A 31 -15.69 -6.44 1.54
N PHE A 32 -15.49 -5.75 0.42
CA PHE A 32 -15.01 -4.38 0.47
C PHE A 32 -16.14 -3.45 0.95
N GLU A 33 -15.81 -2.61 1.92
CA GLU A 33 -16.68 -1.60 2.49
C GLU A 33 -16.03 -0.22 2.38
N TYR A 34 -16.85 0.81 2.13
CA TYR A 34 -16.36 2.17 2.10
C TYR A 34 -15.92 2.60 3.50
N ASN A 35 -14.69 3.11 3.60
CA ASN A 35 -14.15 3.62 4.85
C ASN A 35 -13.56 5.02 4.64
N ALA A 36 -14.25 6.02 5.21
CA ALA A 36 -13.90 7.43 5.10
C ALA A 36 -12.49 7.73 5.65
N SER A 37 -12.00 6.99 6.66
CA SER A 37 -10.66 7.21 7.22
C SER A 37 -9.53 6.94 6.21
N PHE A 38 -9.79 6.19 5.14
CA PHE A 38 -8.83 5.96 4.06
C PHE A 38 -9.07 6.85 2.82
N ALA A 39 -10.20 7.56 2.75
CA ALA A 39 -10.59 8.37 1.59
C ALA A 39 -10.56 9.88 1.84
N ASP A 40 -10.92 10.32 3.05
CA ASP A 40 -11.04 11.73 3.43
C ASP A 40 -9.69 12.46 3.50
N GLY A 41 -9.74 13.78 3.67
CA GLY A 41 -8.56 14.65 3.71
C GLY A 41 -7.66 14.43 4.94
N PRO A 42 -6.40 14.92 4.89
CA PRO A 42 -5.47 14.82 6.01
C PRO A 42 -6.05 15.35 7.32
N SER A 43 -5.91 14.54 8.36
CA SER A 43 -6.41 14.80 9.72
C SER A 43 -5.75 13.80 10.67
N PRO A 44 -5.70 14.06 11.98
CA PRO A 44 -5.12 13.11 12.94
C PRO A 44 -5.71 11.70 12.83
N LEU A 45 -7.03 11.60 12.56
CA LEU A 45 -7.71 10.33 12.38
C LEU A 45 -7.27 9.60 11.11
N THR A 46 -7.28 10.28 9.95
CA THR A 46 -6.89 9.65 8.68
C THR A 46 -5.42 9.31 8.67
N ASP A 47 -4.58 10.18 9.24
CA ASP A 47 -3.14 9.99 9.23
C ASP A 47 -2.73 8.83 10.15
N GLN A 48 -3.45 8.66 11.27
CA GLN A 48 -3.34 7.46 12.09
C GLN A 48 -3.77 6.20 11.31
N ALA A 49 -4.95 6.22 10.68
CA ALA A 49 -5.45 5.05 9.93
C ALA A 49 -4.47 4.61 8.83
N TRP A 50 -3.92 5.57 8.08
CA TRP A 50 -2.90 5.28 7.08
C TRP A 50 -1.58 4.81 7.70
N GLY A 51 -1.15 5.39 8.82
CA GLY A 51 0.07 4.98 9.53
C GLY A 51 -0.02 3.54 10.07
N GLU A 52 -1.21 3.06 10.43
CA GLU A 52 -1.44 1.69 10.91
C GLU A 52 -1.31 0.63 9.79
N LEU A 53 -1.38 1.02 8.52
CA LEU A 53 -1.10 0.12 7.40
C LEU A 53 0.39 -0.19 7.23
N PHE A 54 1.28 0.57 7.86
CA PHE A 54 2.72 0.37 7.69
C PHE A 54 3.30 -0.36 8.89
N PRO A 55 4.23 -1.31 8.66
CA PRO A 55 5.04 -1.81 9.74
C PRO A 55 5.93 -0.66 10.21
N VAL A 56 6.50 -0.84 11.39
CA VAL A 56 7.26 0.16 12.13
C VAL A 56 8.29 0.85 11.21
N GLN A 57 9.01 0.11 10.36
CA GLN A 57 9.94 0.69 9.39
C GLN A 57 9.37 0.90 7.98
N ALA A 58 8.13 1.35 7.85
CA ALA A 58 7.52 1.77 6.58
C ALA A 58 7.57 0.73 5.45
N GLY A 59 7.73 -0.55 5.79
CA GLY A 59 7.82 -1.66 4.85
C GLY A 59 9.23 -2.16 4.56
N PHE A 60 10.26 -1.53 5.11
CA PHE A 60 11.65 -1.96 4.97
C PHE A 60 11.97 -3.14 5.91
N PHE A 61 12.69 -4.13 5.38
CA PHE A 61 13.12 -5.32 6.09
C PHE A 61 14.49 -5.81 5.61
N ARG A 62 15.07 -6.74 6.39
CA ARG A 62 16.25 -7.51 5.99
C ARG A 62 16.03 -8.97 6.34
N HIS A 63 16.39 -9.88 5.45
CA HIS A 63 16.17 -11.31 5.65
C HIS A 63 17.32 -12.15 5.05
N PRO A 64 17.94 -13.09 5.79
CA PRO A 64 19.15 -13.79 5.36
C PRO A 64 19.02 -14.57 4.04
N ILE A 65 17.83 -15.10 3.74
CA ILE A 65 17.54 -15.82 2.49
C ILE A 65 16.91 -14.92 1.41
N ILE A 66 15.81 -14.21 1.71
CA ILE A 66 15.05 -13.41 0.74
C ILE A 66 15.85 -12.20 0.26
N SER A 67 16.36 -11.38 1.17
CA SER A 67 17.15 -10.19 0.86
C SER A 67 18.15 -9.92 1.98
N PRO A 68 19.42 -10.34 1.81
CA PRO A 68 20.48 -10.08 2.78
C PRO A 68 20.78 -8.59 2.95
N GLU A 69 20.35 -7.75 2.01
CA GLU A 69 20.40 -6.29 2.07
C GLU A 69 19.03 -5.73 2.47
N ARG A 70 19.02 -4.47 2.95
CA ARG A 70 17.77 -3.77 3.27
C ARG A 70 16.94 -3.63 1.99
N ALA A 71 15.72 -4.14 2.04
CA ALA A 71 14.76 -4.09 0.94
C ALA A 71 13.39 -3.71 1.48
N ALA A 72 12.42 -3.47 0.60
CA ALA A 72 11.02 -3.27 0.99
C ALA A 72 10.10 -4.13 0.12
N PHE A 73 8.96 -4.55 0.66
CA PHE A 73 7.94 -5.14 -0.19
C PHE A 73 7.26 -4.07 -1.03
N SER A 74 7.02 -4.39 -2.30
CA SER A 74 6.39 -3.45 -3.24
C SER A 74 5.02 -2.96 -2.76
N ILE A 75 4.25 -3.77 -2.03
CA ILE A 75 2.94 -3.37 -1.50
C ILE A 75 3.01 -2.14 -0.58
N PHE A 76 4.05 -1.99 0.23
CA PHE A 76 4.19 -0.80 1.08
C PHE A 76 4.54 0.44 0.25
N HIS A 77 5.33 0.31 -0.81
CA HIS A 77 5.54 1.41 -1.76
C HIS A 77 4.23 1.77 -2.47
N GLN A 78 3.44 0.78 -2.87
CA GLN A 78 2.13 1.02 -3.50
C GLN A 78 1.15 1.75 -2.56
N LEU A 79 1.05 1.33 -1.29
CA LEU A 79 0.24 2.04 -0.29
C LEU A 79 0.74 3.45 -0.04
N HIS A 80 2.06 3.63 -0.01
CA HIS A 80 2.67 4.95 0.14
C HIS A 80 2.29 5.86 -1.03
N CYS A 81 2.41 5.37 -2.27
CA CYS A 81 1.98 6.07 -3.47
C CYS A 81 0.49 6.44 -3.42
N LEU A 82 -0.37 5.51 -2.99
CA LEU A 82 -1.81 5.75 -2.88
C LEU A 82 -2.13 6.85 -1.85
N ASN A 83 -1.45 6.86 -0.70
CA ASN A 83 -1.62 7.92 0.31
C ASN A 83 -1.14 9.28 -0.21
N SER A 84 -0.02 9.32 -0.95
CA SER A 84 0.47 10.55 -1.57
C SER A 84 -0.53 11.09 -2.59
N MET A 85 -1.18 10.22 -3.37
CA MET A 85 -2.24 10.64 -4.29
C MET A 85 -3.48 11.16 -3.55
N ARG A 86 -3.88 10.54 -2.43
CA ARG A 86 -4.94 11.06 -1.55
C ARG A 86 -4.60 12.47 -1.06
N GLN A 87 -3.40 12.66 -0.52
CA GLN A 87 -2.95 13.96 -0.03
C GLN A 87 -2.95 15.03 -1.14
N ALA A 88 -2.43 14.69 -2.32
CA ALA A 88 -2.41 15.59 -3.47
C ALA A 88 -3.83 16.02 -3.89
N TYR A 89 -4.79 15.08 -3.93
CA TYR A 89 -6.18 15.38 -4.23
C TYR A 89 -6.77 16.41 -3.24
N TRP A 90 -6.58 16.19 -1.94
CA TRP A 90 -7.14 17.07 -0.92
C TRP A 90 -6.43 18.42 -0.83
N SER A 91 -5.12 18.48 -1.08
CA SER A 91 -4.41 19.75 -1.25
C SER A 91 -4.97 20.57 -2.42
N LEU A 92 -5.26 19.91 -3.55
CA LEU A 92 -5.88 20.59 -4.70
C LEU A 92 -7.29 21.10 -4.38
N ILE A 93 -8.11 20.31 -3.67
CA ILE A 93 -9.45 20.74 -3.25
C ILE A 93 -9.37 21.93 -2.28
N SER A 94 -8.44 21.94 -1.32
CA SER A 94 -8.23 23.07 -0.40
C SER A 94 -8.01 24.36 -1.17
N VAL A 95 -7.08 24.33 -2.13
CA VAL A 95 -6.71 25.49 -2.94
C VAL A 95 -7.86 25.92 -3.86
N ALA A 96 -8.54 24.96 -4.50
CA ALA A 96 -9.65 25.25 -5.40
C ALA A 96 -10.86 25.87 -4.68
N THR A 97 -11.00 25.65 -3.38
CA THR A 97 -12.13 26.14 -2.57
C THR A 97 -11.77 27.35 -1.69
N SER A 98 -10.49 27.71 -1.62
CA SER A 98 -9.99 28.83 -0.82
C SER A 98 -9.58 30.02 -1.71
N PRO A 99 -10.26 31.18 -1.62
CA PRO A 99 -10.02 32.29 -2.54
C PRO A 99 -8.63 32.95 -2.43
N ASP A 100 -7.95 32.77 -1.30
CA ASP A 100 -6.64 33.37 -1.01
C ASP A 100 -5.49 32.36 -1.09
N GLU A 101 -5.78 31.08 -1.34
CA GLU A 101 -4.76 30.03 -1.40
C GLU A 101 -4.27 29.84 -2.84
N THR A 102 -2.96 29.75 -3.03
CA THR A 102 -2.36 29.43 -4.32
C THR A 102 -1.37 28.30 -4.14
N LEU A 103 -1.48 27.27 -4.98
CA LEU A 103 -0.54 26.16 -5.01
C LEU A 103 0.45 26.38 -6.14
N LEU A 104 1.66 26.80 -5.81
CA LEU A 104 2.76 26.85 -6.77
C LEU A 104 3.50 25.51 -6.72
N GLU A 105 3.87 24.96 -7.88
CA GLU A 105 4.61 23.69 -7.94
C GLU A 105 5.88 23.71 -7.07
N GLN A 106 6.56 24.85 -7.02
CA GLN A 106 7.79 25.05 -6.22
C GLN A 106 7.55 25.02 -4.70
N SER A 107 6.31 25.22 -4.26
CA SER A 107 5.91 25.15 -2.86
C SER A 107 5.16 23.86 -2.52
N MET A 108 4.98 22.96 -3.49
CA MET A 108 4.39 21.65 -3.23
C MET A 108 5.40 20.76 -2.51
N ASP A 109 4.89 19.93 -1.61
CA ASP A 109 5.68 18.84 -1.07
C ASP A 109 6.08 17.87 -2.20
N ASP A 110 7.33 17.38 -2.16
CA ASP A 110 7.91 16.53 -3.21
C ASP A 110 7.07 15.28 -3.48
N MET A 111 6.31 14.79 -2.48
CA MET A 111 5.50 13.58 -2.59
C MET A 111 4.20 13.80 -3.36
N ILE A 112 3.72 15.04 -3.42
CA ILE A 112 2.52 15.42 -4.17
C ILE A 112 2.85 16.18 -5.47
N ALA A 113 4.12 16.53 -5.69
CA ALA A 113 4.58 17.21 -6.90
C ALA A 113 4.31 16.38 -8.17
N PRO A 114 4.10 17.01 -9.35
CA PRO A 114 3.66 16.33 -10.57
C PRO A 114 4.53 15.14 -11.00
N ARG A 115 5.87 15.26 -10.85
CA ARG A 115 6.81 14.17 -11.16
C ARG A 115 6.60 12.95 -10.27
N HIS A 116 6.39 13.16 -8.97
CA HIS A 116 6.17 12.07 -8.02
C HIS A 116 4.77 11.46 -8.21
N PHE A 117 3.75 12.30 -8.39
CA PHE A 117 2.38 11.85 -8.64
C PHE A 117 2.26 10.98 -9.91
N SER A 118 2.92 11.37 -11.00
CA SER A 118 2.92 10.58 -12.25
C SER A 118 3.64 9.23 -12.10
N HIS A 119 4.73 9.19 -11.32
CA HIS A 119 5.41 7.95 -10.96
C HIS A 119 4.52 7.01 -10.13
N CYS A 120 3.86 7.54 -9.09
CA CYS A 120 2.90 6.80 -8.27
C CYS A 120 1.76 6.22 -9.10
N THR A 121 1.21 7.03 -10.02
CA THR A 121 0.12 6.61 -10.91
C THR A 121 0.52 5.38 -11.74
N ASP A 122 1.72 5.38 -12.33
CA ASP A 122 2.16 4.25 -13.15
C ASP A 122 2.52 3.00 -12.31
N ILE A 123 3.09 3.17 -11.10
CA ILE A 123 3.32 2.05 -10.18
C ILE A 123 2.01 1.34 -9.85
N LEU A 124 0.97 2.10 -9.48
CA LEU A 124 -0.32 1.53 -9.12
C LEU A 124 -0.99 0.84 -10.31
N ARG A 125 -0.96 1.46 -11.49
CA ARG A 125 -1.43 0.83 -12.74
C ARG A 125 -0.71 -0.50 -13.00
N GLN A 126 0.62 -0.52 -12.92
CA GLN A 126 1.40 -1.73 -13.15
C GLN A 126 1.11 -2.81 -12.10
N SER A 127 0.93 -2.43 -10.82
CA SER A 127 0.58 -3.38 -9.76
C SER A 127 -0.77 -4.05 -10.00
N LEU A 128 -1.80 -3.26 -10.31
CA LEU A 128 -3.15 -3.77 -10.61
C LEU A 128 -3.13 -4.73 -11.81
N MET A 129 -2.32 -4.45 -12.83
CA MET A 129 -2.17 -5.36 -13.98
C MET A 129 -1.32 -6.60 -13.67
N CYS A 130 -0.36 -6.49 -12.74
CA CYS A 130 0.50 -7.60 -12.35
C CYS A 130 -0.26 -8.64 -11.51
N ARG A 131 -1.18 -8.18 -10.65
CA ARG A 131 -2.01 -9.01 -9.79
C ARG A 131 -3.47 -8.55 -9.89
N PRO A 132 -4.15 -8.88 -11.00
CA PRO A 132 -5.53 -8.44 -11.21
C PRO A 132 -6.47 -9.15 -10.25
N ASP A 133 -7.39 -8.40 -9.66
CA ASP A 133 -8.56 -8.95 -8.99
C ASP A 133 -9.59 -9.36 -10.05
N LEU A 134 -9.93 -10.65 -10.09
CA LEU A 134 -10.86 -11.24 -11.06
C LEU A 134 -12.27 -11.42 -10.48
N THR A 135 -12.53 -10.86 -9.31
CA THR A 135 -13.85 -10.87 -8.67
C THR A 135 -14.89 -10.20 -9.58
N VAL A 136 -16.03 -10.85 -9.77
CA VAL A 136 -17.12 -10.33 -10.62
C VAL A 136 -18.03 -9.44 -9.79
N GLU A 137 -18.02 -8.14 -10.09
CA GLU A 137 -18.93 -7.18 -9.47
C GLU A 137 -20.29 -7.15 -10.18
N THR A 138 -21.37 -7.05 -9.39
CA THR A 138 -22.74 -6.95 -9.93
C THR A 138 -23.14 -5.52 -10.21
N LEU A 139 -23.95 -5.32 -11.27
CA LEU A 139 -24.46 -4.00 -11.63
C LEU A 139 -25.41 -3.45 -10.55
N THR A 140 -25.26 -2.15 -10.28
CA THR A 140 -26.26 -1.35 -9.58
C THR A 140 -27.52 -1.17 -10.46
N PRO A 141 -28.69 -0.90 -9.86
CA PRO A 141 -29.90 -0.56 -10.61
C PRO A 141 -29.73 0.59 -11.60
N GLU A 142 -28.84 1.54 -11.29
CA GLU A 142 -28.55 2.74 -12.08
C GLU A 142 -27.60 2.47 -13.27
N GLY A 143 -26.99 1.29 -13.34
CA GLY A 143 -26.00 0.93 -14.35
C GLY A 143 -24.58 1.33 -13.93
N GLY A 144 -23.73 0.33 -13.67
CA GLY A 144 -22.35 0.50 -13.21
C GLY A 144 -22.03 -0.41 -12.04
N VAL A 145 -20.77 -0.44 -11.61
CA VAL A 145 -20.32 -1.19 -10.42
C VAL A 145 -19.73 -0.20 -9.41
N THR A 146 -19.84 -0.51 -8.11
CA THR A 146 -19.40 0.42 -7.05
C THR A 146 -18.00 0.14 -6.53
N GLY A 147 -17.44 -1.05 -6.79
CA GLY A 147 -16.24 -1.56 -6.12
C GLY A 147 -16.48 -2.13 -4.73
N PHE A 148 -17.69 -2.04 -4.18
CA PHE A 148 -18.02 -2.41 -2.79
C PHE A 148 -19.17 -3.42 -2.72
N GLY A 149 -19.22 -4.17 -1.62
CA GLY A 149 -20.31 -5.12 -1.34
C GLY A 149 -20.20 -6.48 -2.02
N THR A 150 -19.17 -6.71 -2.83
CA THR A 150 -18.84 -8.05 -3.38
C THR A 150 -17.74 -8.68 -2.53
N GLU A 151 -17.73 -10.01 -2.41
CA GLU A 151 -16.70 -10.75 -1.70
C GLU A 151 -15.47 -10.95 -2.59
N HIS A 152 -14.30 -10.55 -2.10
CA HIS A 152 -12.99 -10.68 -2.74
C HIS A 152 -12.13 -11.72 -2.01
N GLU A 153 -11.16 -12.28 -2.72
CA GLU A 153 -10.15 -13.16 -2.15
C GLU A 153 -8.83 -12.38 -1.93
N CYS A 154 -8.44 -12.18 -0.68
CA CYS A 154 -7.33 -11.31 -0.27
C CYS A 154 -6.26 -12.09 0.52
N GLN A 155 -5.01 -11.65 0.45
CA GLN A 155 -3.98 -12.13 1.37
C GLN A 155 -4.26 -11.60 2.78
N ASP A 156 -4.02 -12.42 3.79
CA ASP A 156 -4.18 -12.04 5.20
C ASP A 156 -3.16 -10.93 5.56
N TRP A 157 -3.68 -9.72 5.80
CA TRP A 157 -2.88 -8.53 6.07
C TRP A 157 -2.16 -8.61 7.42
N ASP A 158 -2.82 -9.16 8.44
CA ASP A 158 -2.27 -9.27 9.78
C ASP A 158 -1.13 -10.28 9.82
N GLN A 159 -1.21 -11.35 9.01
CA GLN A 159 -0.10 -12.28 8.82
C GLN A 159 1.09 -11.63 8.12
N LEU A 160 0.86 -10.77 7.11
CA LEU A 160 1.93 -10.00 6.47
C LEU A 160 2.60 -9.04 7.45
N MET A 161 1.80 -8.30 8.23
CA MET A 161 2.31 -7.38 9.24
C MET A 161 3.08 -8.10 10.35
N SER A 162 2.58 -9.26 10.80
CA SER A 162 3.26 -10.14 11.74
C SER A 162 4.57 -10.70 11.19
N TRP A 163 4.62 -10.98 9.88
CA TRP A 163 5.85 -11.36 9.21
C TRP A 163 6.85 -10.20 9.20
N MET A 164 6.40 -9.00 8.83
CA MET A 164 7.24 -7.80 8.79
C MET A 164 7.86 -7.48 10.15
N ALA A 165 7.08 -7.57 11.22
CA ALA A 165 7.53 -7.31 12.59
C ALA A 165 8.74 -8.15 13.02
N ARG A 166 8.91 -9.35 12.45
CA ARG A 166 10.05 -10.23 12.75
C ARG A 166 11.34 -9.83 12.01
N TRP A 167 11.22 -9.15 10.88
CA TRP A 167 12.33 -8.92 9.95
C TRP A 167 12.71 -7.45 9.78
N GLU A 168 11.86 -6.52 10.23
CA GLU A 168 12.17 -5.10 10.16
C GLU A 168 13.29 -4.71 11.12
N SER A 169 13.35 -5.29 12.32
CA SER A 169 14.43 -5.05 13.30
C SER A 169 15.69 -5.90 13.07
N TYR A 170 15.66 -6.84 12.11
CA TYR A 170 16.76 -7.79 11.92
C TYR A 170 18.05 -7.09 11.47
N GLY A 171 19.10 -7.23 12.29
CA GLY A 171 20.40 -6.61 12.04
C GLY A 171 20.48 -5.12 12.36
N GLN A 172 19.49 -4.55 13.05
CA GLN A 172 19.56 -3.19 13.56
C GLN A 172 20.39 -3.10 14.85
N THR A 173 21.27 -2.10 14.92
CA THR A 173 22.15 -1.84 16.07
C THR A 173 21.54 -0.89 17.09
N GLN A 174 20.44 -0.22 16.75
CA GLN A 174 19.65 0.62 17.65
C GLN A 174 18.19 0.19 17.61
N ALA A 175 17.51 0.25 18.75
CA ALA A 175 16.08 0.00 18.82
C ALA A 175 15.34 1.08 18.04
N TYR A 176 14.45 0.68 17.14
CA TYR A 176 13.60 1.63 16.42
C TYR A 176 12.70 2.39 17.41
N ASN A 177 12.66 3.72 17.29
CA ASN A 177 11.79 4.59 18.08
C ASN A 177 10.63 5.14 17.23
N ARG A 178 9.41 4.64 17.46
CA ARG A 178 8.21 5.02 16.70
C ARG A 178 7.81 6.48 16.88
N SER A 179 8.16 7.12 18.00
CA SER A 179 7.78 8.51 18.26
C SER A 179 8.68 9.54 17.56
N GLU A 180 9.84 9.13 17.05
CA GLU A 180 10.79 10.00 16.35
C GLU A 180 10.71 9.86 14.82
N HIS A 181 9.93 8.89 14.33
CA HIS A 181 9.85 8.60 12.91
C HIS A 181 8.71 9.40 12.26
N ASP A 182 9.09 10.48 11.59
CA ASP A 182 8.21 11.20 10.69
C ASP A 182 7.98 10.34 9.43
N HIS A 183 6.74 9.90 9.21
CA HIS A 183 6.36 9.09 8.04
C HIS A 183 6.50 9.86 6.71
N HIS A 184 6.73 11.18 6.77
CA HIS A 184 6.95 12.03 5.61
C HIS A 184 8.43 12.14 5.19
N ARG A 185 9.37 11.57 5.98
CA ARG A 185 10.82 11.62 5.66
C ARG A 185 11.40 10.24 5.41
N HIS A 186 11.10 9.69 4.25
CA HIS A 186 11.80 8.52 3.72
C HIS A 186 12.37 8.86 2.33
N GLN A 187 13.55 9.49 2.32
CA GLN A 187 14.41 9.62 1.13
C GLN A 187 15.37 8.43 1.06
#